data_AF-A0A662RXZ1-F1
#
_entry.id   AF-A0A662RXZ1-F1
#
_cell.length_a   1.000
_cell.length_b   1.000
_cell.length_c   1.000
_cell.angle_alpha   90.00
_cell.angle_beta   90.00
_cell.angle_gamma   90.00
#
_symmetry.space_group_name_H-M   'P 1'
#
loop_
_entity.id
_entity.type
_entity.pdbx_description
1 polymer ?
#
loop_
_entity_poly.entity_id
_entity_poly.type
_entity_poly.pdbx_seq_one_letter_code
_entity_poly.pdbx_strand_id
1 'polypeptide(L)'
;MSAKEGSKLLVRQISAIIITFILLWVFMRVYRIDSIVIPLLGITVSDVIVVLLALIMAGLIKGLGKPLSMIYEESIPERAYVVSDVTGHMLNLVDLAVLYIYLRGVLLKVLGLYIGKVVNPEIIYDVVFLIVGLLIVYSIIKILTR
;
A
#
# COMPACT_ATOMS: atom_id res chain seq x y z
N MET A 1 6.72 -26.44 4.26
CA MET A 1 6.35 -25.70 5.50
C MET A 1 4.84 -25.86 5.67
N SER A 2 4.30 -25.97 6.89
CA SER A 2 2.89 -26.36 7.10
C SER A 2 1.93 -25.17 7.05
N ALA A 3 0.74 -25.37 6.49
CA ALA A 3 -0.40 -24.45 6.48
C ALA A 3 -0.74 -23.93 7.88
N LYS A 4 -0.51 -24.73 8.93
CA LYS A 4 -0.68 -24.29 10.33
C LYS A 4 0.25 -23.12 10.70
N GLU A 5 1.49 -23.13 10.21
CA GLU A 5 2.43 -22.02 10.37
C GLU A 5 2.00 -20.82 9.54
N GLY A 6 1.57 -21.06 8.29
CA GLY A 6 0.98 -20.05 7.41
C GLY A 6 -0.20 -19.30 8.06
N SER A 7 -1.16 -20.03 8.63
CA SER A 7 -2.32 -19.44 9.32
C SER A 7 -1.91 -18.60 10.54
N LYS A 8 -0.94 -19.05 11.34
CA LYS A 8 -0.45 -18.28 12.49
C LYS A 8 0.20 -16.96 12.04
N LEU A 9 1.03 -17.00 11.01
CA LEU A 9 1.66 -15.82 10.43
C LEU A 9 0.62 -14.87 9.82
N LEU A 10 -0.41 -15.41 9.17
CA LEU A 10 -1.51 -14.65 8.58
C LEU A 10 -2.29 -13.87 9.65
N VAL A 11 -2.67 -14.51 10.75
CA VAL A 11 -3.36 -13.84 11.87
C VAL A 11 -2.50 -12.72 12.43
N ARG A 12 -1.20 -12.97 12.67
CA ARG A 12 -0.27 -11.94 13.15
C ARG A 12 -0.21 -10.74 12.19
N GLN A 13 -0.14 -11.00 10.90
CA GLN A 13 -0.06 -9.96 9.88
C GLN A 13 -1.35 -9.13 9.80
N ILE A 14 -2.51 -9.79 9.83
CA ILE A 14 -3.81 -9.12 9.84
C ILE A 14 -3.96 -8.28 11.10
N SER A 15 -3.59 -8.79 12.28
CA SER A 15 -3.62 -8.01 13.51
C SER A 15 -2.73 -6.76 13.41
N ALA A 16 -1.53 -6.88 12.84
CA ALA A 16 -0.66 -5.73 12.61
C ALA A 16 -1.31 -4.70 11.66
N ILE A 17 -1.93 -5.15 10.56
CA ILE A 17 -2.65 -4.28 9.63
C ILE A 17 -3.79 -3.53 10.34
N ILE A 18 -4.59 -4.23 11.15
CA ILE A 18 -5.70 -3.63 11.90
C ILE A 18 -5.17 -2.59 12.89
N ILE A 19 -4.11 -2.91 13.65
CA ILE A 19 -3.49 -1.97 14.59
C ILE A 19 -2.96 -0.73 13.86
N THR A 20 -2.23 -0.91 12.76
CA THR A 20 -1.73 0.19 11.94
C THR A 20 -2.88 1.03 11.39
N PHE A 21 -3.98 0.42 10.96
CA PHE A 21 -5.17 1.13 10.48
C PHE A 21 -5.81 1.98 11.58
N ILE A 22 -5.95 1.44 12.79
CA ILE A 22 -6.45 2.18 13.95
C ILE A 22 -5.55 3.37 14.24
N LEU A 23 -4.21 3.17 14.28
CA LEU A 23 -3.26 4.26 14.51
C LEU A 23 -3.38 5.34 13.42
N LEU A 24 -3.46 4.93 12.15
CA LEU A 24 -3.59 5.83 11.02
C LEU A 24 -4.87 6.68 11.15
N TRP A 25 -6.00 6.05 11.50
CA TRP A 25 -7.24 6.75 11.79
C TRP A 25 -7.11 7.75 12.97
N VAL A 26 -6.46 7.33 14.06
CA VAL A 26 -6.24 8.18 15.25
C VAL A 26 -5.43 9.43 14.89
N PHE A 27 -4.31 9.29 14.17
CA PHE A 27 -3.46 10.43 13.80
C PHE A 27 -4.08 11.32 12.71
N MET A 28 -4.96 10.79 11.87
CA MET A 28 -5.69 11.60 10.89
C MET A 28 -6.83 12.40 11.51
N ARG A 29 -7.51 11.87 12.53
CA ARG A 29 -8.77 12.44 13.05
C ARG A 29 -8.69 13.02 14.45
N VAL A 30 -7.94 12.38 15.35
CA VAL A 30 -7.99 12.68 16.79
C VAL A 30 -6.73 13.40 17.25
N TYR A 31 -5.55 12.87 16.93
CA TYR A 31 -4.25 13.43 17.35
C TYR A 31 -3.57 14.20 16.21
N ARG A 32 -4.20 15.30 15.78
CA ARG A 32 -3.57 16.22 14.82
C ARG A 32 -2.57 17.12 15.54
N ILE A 33 -1.32 17.04 15.12
CA ILE A 33 -0.19 17.83 15.60
C ILE A 33 0.19 18.76 14.45
N ASP A 34 -0.29 19.99 14.53
CA ASP A 34 -0.13 20.99 13.46
C ASP A 34 1.25 21.68 13.46
N SER A 35 2.15 21.27 14.35
CA SER A 35 3.54 21.72 14.34
C SER A 35 4.17 21.45 12.97
N ILE A 36 4.72 22.52 12.37
CA ILE A 36 5.26 22.48 11.01
C ILE A 36 6.67 21.89 11.03
N VAL A 37 6.90 20.88 10.19
CA VAL A 37 8.21 20.23 10.00
C VAL A 37 8.94 20.80 8.79
N ILE A 38 8.21 21.05 7.69
CA ILE A 38 8.76 21.64 6.47
C ILE A 38 7.99 22.94 6.18
N PRO A 39 8.51 24.10 6.61
CA PRO A 39 7.83 25.40 6.48
C PRO A 39 7.46 25.76 5.05
N LEU A 40 8.38 25.50 4.11
CA LEU A 40 8.18 25.79 2.69
C LEU A 40 6.97 25.08 2.08
N LEU A 41 6.59 23.92 2.65
CA LEU A 41 5.53 23.07 2.15
C LEU A 41 4.28 23.07 3.03
N GLY A 42 4.33 23.71 4.20
CA GLY A 42 3.30 23.57 5.23
C GLY A 42 3.04 22.10 5.59
N ILE A 43 4.07 21.26 5.61
CA ILE A 43 3.97 19.86 6.03
C ILE A 43 4.07 19.83 7.55
N THR A 44 3.07 19.25 8.19
CA THR A 44 2.99 19.12 9.64
C THR A 44 3.59 17.80 10.12
N VAL A 45 3.80 17.68 11.44
CA VAL A 45 4.22 16.41 12.06
C VAL A 45 3.20 15.31 11.76
N SER A 46 1.89 15.62 11.82
CA SER A 46 0.84 14.66 11.48
C SER A 46 0.93 14.18 10.03
N ASP A 47 1.21 15.05 9.07
CA ASP A 47 1.38 14.65 7.67
C ASP A 47 2.51 13.59 7.53
N VAL A 48 3.63 13.80 8.22
CA VAL A 48 4.77 12.86 8.22
C VAL A 48 4.39 11.53 8.87
N ILE A 49 3.73 11.56 10.02
CA ILE A 49 3.29 10.34 10.73
C ILE A 49 2.32 9.52 9.86
N VAL A 50 1.35 10.19 9.21
CA VAL A 50 0.39 9.52 8.32
C VAL A 50 1.11 8.85 7.15
N VAL A 51 2.07 9.53 6.52
CA VAL A 51 2.87 8.94 5.44
C VAL A 51 3.68 7.73 5.93
N LEU A 52 4.34 7.82 7.08
CA LEU A 52 5.09 6.69 7.65
C LEU A 52 4.19 5.50 7.94
N LEU A 53 3.01 5.74 8.53
CA LEU A 53 2.04 4.68 8.80
C LEU A 53 1.47 4.07 7.52
N ALA A 54 1.25 4.87 6.47
CA ALA A 54 0.83 4.37 5.17
C ALA A 54 1.90 3.47 4.53
N LEU A 55 3.18 3.84 4.61
CA LEU A 55 4.30 3.02 4.14
C LEU A 55 4.45 1.72 4.94
N ILE A 56 4.24 1.77 6.25
CA ILE A 56 4.19 0.57 7.09
C ILE A 56 3.03 -0.33 6.67
N MET A 57 1.84 0.24 6.48
CA MET A 57 0.64 -0.49 6.07
C MET A 57 0.85 -1.18 4.71
N ALA A 58 1.40 -0.47 3.73
CA ALA A 58 1.81 -1.01 2.43
C ALA A 58 2.70 -2.25 2.57
N GLY A 59 3.78 -2.13 3.36
CA GLY A 59 4.68 -3.25 3.65
C GLY A 59 3.98 -4.41 4.35
N LEU A 60 3.05 -4.11 5.27
CA LEU A 60 2.29 -5.14 5.97
C LEU A 60 1.33 -5.90 5.04
N ILE A 61 0.65 -5.20 4.13
CA ILE A 61 -0.25 -5.80 3.12
C ILE A 61 0.55 -6.74 2.22
N LYS A 62 1.71 -6.29 1.70
CA LYS A 62 2.59 -7.13 0.90
C LYS A 62 3.11 -8.35 1.67
N GLY A 63 3.31 -8.21 2.98
CA GLY A 63 3.68 -9.29 3.89
C GLY A 63 2.67 -10.44 3.99
N LEU A 64 1.42 -10.27 3.53
CA LEU A 64 0.43 -11.34 3.47
C LEU A 64 0.74 -12.40 2.41
N GLY A 65 1.55 -12.09 1.39
CA GLY A 65 1.82 -13.01 0.28
C GLY A 65 2.46 -14.33 0.73
N LYS A 66 3.46 -14.26 1.62
CA LYS A 66 4.18 -15.45 2.12
C LYS A 66 3.30 -16.42 2.93
N PRO A 67 2.52 -15.98 3.93
CA PRO A 67 1.64 -16.89 4.65
C PRO A 67 0.54 -17.48 3.76
N LEU A 68 0.05 -16.71 2.78
CA LEU A 68 -0.93 -17.21 1.80
C LEU A 68 -0.30 -18.26 0.87
N SER A 69 0.92 -18.05 0.38
CA SER A 69 1.61 -19.02 -0.47
C SER A 69 1.81 -20.37 0.25
N MET A 70 2.17 -20.35 1.53
CA MET A 70 2.29 -21.58 2.34
C MET A 70 0.97 -22.35 2.43
N ILE A 71 -0.15 -21.63 2.55
CA ILE A 71 -1.48 -22.24 2.60
C ILE A 71 -1.83 -22.83 1.22
N TYR A 72 -1.55 -22.11 0.13
CA TYR A 72 -1.82 -22.58 -1.23
C TYR A 72 -0.98 -23.79 -1.62
N GLU A 73 0.29 -23.85 -1.23
CA GLU A 73 1.18 -24.99 -1.47
C GLU A 73 0.64 -26.29 -0.86
N GLU A 74 0.01 -26.22 0.31
CA GLU A 74 -0.54 -27.40 0.98
C GLU A 74 -1.97 -27.73 0.50
N SER A 75 -2.79 -26.71 0.21
CA SER A 75 -4.21 -26.91 -0.13
C SER A 75 -4.47 -27.16 -1.62
N ILE A 76 -3.71 -26.54 -2.53
CA ILE A 76 -3.89 -26.63 -3.97
C ILE A 76 -2.51 -26.69 -4.67
N PRO A 77 -1.69 -27.72 -4.41
CA PRO A 77 -0.30 -27.78 -4.83
C PRO A 77 -0.11 -27.60 -6.34
N GLU A 78 -1.00 -28.16 -7.17
CA GLU A 78 -0.93 -28.09 -8.64
C GLU A 78 -1.05 -26.66 -9.19
N ARG A 79 -1.68 -25.75 -8.44
CA ARG A 79 -1.90 -24.35 -8.86
C ARG A 79 -1.30 -23.33 -7.92
N ALA A 80 -0.61 -23.77 -6.87
CA ALA A 80 -0.13 -22.91 -5.78
C ALA A 80 0.72 -21.73 -6.29
N TYR A 81 1.61 -21.99 -7.26
CA TYR A 81 2.43 -20.95 -7.87
C TYR A 81 1.59 -19.86 -8.54
N VAL A 82 0.65 -20.26 -9.42
CA VAL A 82 -0.21 -19.33 -10.17
C VAL A 82 -1.09 -18.53 -9.21
N VAL A 83 -1.71 -19.20 -8.24
CA VAL A 83 -2.59 -18.55 -7.26
C VAL A 83 -1.80 -17.58 -6.38
N SER A 84 -0.60 -17.95 -5.95
CA SER A 84 0.29 -17.08 -5.18
C SER A 84 0.73 -15.84 -5.96
N ASP A 85 1.04 -15.99 -7.25
CA ASP A 85 1.48 -14.89 -8.10
C ASP A 85 0.34 -13.88 -8.36
N VAL A 86 -0.85 -14.40 -8.71
CA VAL A 86 -2.07 -13.58 -8.85
C VAL A 86 -2.39 -12.86 -7.54
N THR A 87 -2.32 -13.57 -6.40
CA THR A 87 -2.55 -12.98 -5.08
C THR A 87 -1.53 -11.89 -4.77
N GLY A 88 -0.25 -12.09 -5.10
CA GLY A 88 0.79 -11.08 -4.95
C GLY A 88 0.47 -9.79 -5.72
N HIS A 89 0.01 -9.92 -6.98
CA HIS A 89 -0.44 -8.77 -7.75
C HIS A 89 -1.70 -8.10 -7.19
N MET A 90 -2.66 -8.86 -6.67
CA MET A 90 -3.83 -8.29 -5.97
C MET A 90 -3.40 -7.50 -4.74
N LEU A 91 -2.47 -8.03 -3.93
CA LEU A 91 -1.93 -7.31 -2.77
C LEU A 91 -1.20 -6.03 -3.19
N ASN A 92 -0.46 -6.04 -4.31
CA ASN A 92 0.17 -4.84 -4.85
C ASN A 92 -0.86 -3.77 -5.28
N LEU A 93 -2.05 -4.16 -5.77
CA LEU A 93 -3.13 -3.19 -6.04
C LEU A 93 -3.68 -2.56 -4.76
N VAL A 94 -3.85 -3.36 -3.71
CA VAL A 94 -4.32 -2.84 -2.41
C VAL A 94 -3.29 -1.90 -1.80
N ASP A 95 -2.00 -2.28 -1.84
CA ASP A 95 -0.88 -1.42 -1.45
C ASP A 95 -0.90 -0.10 -2.23
N LEU A 96 -0.96 -0.18 -3.57
CA LEU A 96 -1.01 1.00 -4.43
C LEU A 96 -2.19 1.93 -4.08
N ALA A 97 -3.37 1.38 -3.75
CA ALA A 97 -4.53 2.17 -3.35
C ALA A 97 -4.33 2.86 -1.99
N VAL A 98 -3.73 2.18 -1.02
CA VAL A 98 -3.36 2.77 0.28
C VAL A 98 -2.38 3.92 0.05
N LEU A 99 -1.31 3.69 -0.71
CA LEU A 99 -0.32 4.71 -1.03
C LEU A 99 -0.97 5.90 -1.77
N TYR A 100 -1.83 5.64 -2.75
CA TYR A 100 -2.55 6.66 -3.50
C TYR A 100 -3.33 7.61 -2.59
N ILE A 101 -4.07 7.06 -1.62
CA ILE A 101 -4.92 7.85 -0.72
C ILE A 101 -4.07 8.66 0.26
N TYR A 102 -3.11 8.03 0.94
CA TYR A 102 -2.45 8.62 2.09
C TYR A 102 -1.22 9.45 1.76
N LEU A 103 -0.57 9.23 0.61
CA LEU A 103 0.54 10.08 0.18
C LEU A 103 0.09 11.32 -0.59
N ARG A 104 -1.14 11.37 -1.10
CA ARG A 104 -1.62 12.44 -2.00
C ARG A 104 -1.29 13.83 -1.47
N GLY A 105 -1.68 14.13 -0.22
CA GLY A 105 -1.46 15.46 0.36
C GLY A 105 0.01 15.89 0.38
N VAL A 106 0.91 14.99 0.79
CA VAL A 106 2.35 15.28 0.90
C VAL A 106 3.02 15.30 -0.47
N LEU A 107 2.74 14.31 -1.32
CA LEU A 107 3.34 14.22 -2.65
C LEU A 107 2.91 15.36 -3.56
N LEU A 108 1.65 15.83 -3.49
CA LEU A 108 1.22 17.01 -4.25
C LEU A 108 1.94 18.28 -3.81
N LYS A 109 2.11 18.48 -2.49
CA LYS A 109 2.89 19.61 -1.95
C LYS A 109 4.33 19.57 -2.48
N VAL A 110 4.97 18.39 -2.46
CA VAL A 110 6.33 18.20 -2.97
C VAL A 110 6.40 18.44 -4.48
N LEU A 111 5.51 17.84 -5.28
CA LEU A 111 5.46 18.03 -6.73
C LEU A 111 5.25 19.50 -7.12
N GLY A 112 4.42 20.22 -6.36
CA GLY A 112 4.19 21.65 -6.55
C GLY A 112 5.44 22.52 -6.46
N LEU A 113 6.46 22.11 -5.70
CA LEU A 113 7.75 22.82 -5.66
C LEU A 113 8.55 22.65 -6.94
N TYR A 114 8.56 21.45 -7.53
CA TYR A 114 9.43 21.13 -8.65
C TYR A 114 8.86 21.57 -9.99
N ILE A 115 7.54 21.45 -10.16
CA ILE A 115 6.87 21.62 -11.45
C ILE A 115 6.23 23.02 -11.56
N GLY A 116 6.14 23.75 -10.44
CA GLY A 116 5.49 25.05 -10.36
C GLY A 116 4.01 24.99 -10.77
N LYS A 117 3.44 26.12 -11.18
CA LYS A 117 2.03 26.22 -11.62
C LYS A 117 1.81 25.82 -13.09
N VAL A 118 2.85 25.41 -13.81
CA VAL A 118 2.80 25.17 -15.27
C VAL A 118 2.05 23.88 -15.59
N VAL A 119 2.11 22.89 -14.69
CA VAL A 119 1.39 21.62 -14.83
C VAL A 119 0.65 21.32 -13.53
N ASN A 120 -0.58 20.83 -13.64
CA ASN A 120 -1.36 20.45 -12.47
C ASN A 120 -0.76 19.18 -11.83
N PRO A 121 -0.15 19.27 -10.63
CA PRO A 121 0.50 18.13 -9.98
C PRO A 121 -0.49 17.00 -9.65
N GLU A 122 -1.79 17.32 -9.52
CA GLU A 122 -2.84 16.32 -9.29
C GLU A 122 -3.00 15.40 -10.49
N ILE A 123 -2.98 15.94 -11.71
CA ILE A 123 -3.10 15.15 -12.93
C ILE A 123 -1.90 14.21 -13.06
N ILE A 124 -0.68 14.71 -12.82
CA ILE A 124 0.52 13.87 -12.88
C ILE A 124 0.43 12.75 -11.85
N TYR A 125 0.04 13.08 -10.61
CA TYR A 125 -0.14 12.11 -9.54
C TYR A 125 -1.15 11.02 -9.92
N ASP A 126 -2.34 11.41 -10.35
CA ASP A 126 -3.41 10.49 -10.71
C ASP A 126 -3.02 9.61 -11.92
N VAL A 127 -2.38 10.18 -12.94
CA VAL A 127 -1.90 9.45 -14.13
C VAL A 127 -0.81 8.44 -13.78
N VAL A 128 0.15 8.79 -12.92
CA VAL A 128 1.21 7.85 -12.50
C VAL A 128 0.60 6.64 -11.80
N PHE A 129 -0.28 6.86 -10.82
CA PHE A 129 -0.94 5.77 -10.10
C PHE A 129 -1.85 4.94 -11.01
N LEU A 130 -2.54 5.58 -11.97
CA LEU A 130 -3.34 4.87 -12.96
C LEU A 130 -2.49 3.95 -13.84
N ILE A 131 -1.37 4.45 -14.38
CA ILE A 131 -0.48 3.67 -15.23
C ILE A 131 0.08 2.47 -14.45
N VAL A 132 0.55 2.69 -13.22
CA VAL A 132 1.08 1.61 -12.36
C VAL A 132 -0.01 0.58 -12.07
N GLY A 133 -1.24 1.02 -11.75
CA GLY A 133 -2.38 0.14 -11.54
C GLY A 133 -2.71 -0.71 -12.77
N LEU A 134 -2.74 -0.10 -13.96
CA LEU A 134 -2.98 -0.79 -15.23
C LEU A 134 -1.89 -1.84 -15.52
N LEU A 135 -0.62 -1.55 -15.24
CA LEU A 135 0.48 -2.52 -15.40
C LEU A 135 0.31 -3.73 -14.47
N ILE A 136 -0.16 -3.53 -13.25
CA ILE A 136 -0.44 -4.64 -12.32
C ILE A 136 -1.63 -5.46 -12.81
N VAL A 137 -2.73 -4.82 -13.23
CA VAL A 137 -3.91 -5.51 -13.79
C VAL A 137 -3.53 -6.31 -15.04
N TYR A 138 -2.73 -5.73 -15.94
CA TYR A 138 -2.23 -6.43 -17.11
C TYR A 138 -1.39 -7.66 -16.73
N SER A 139 -0.57 -7.55 -15.69
CA SER A 139 0.22 -8.69 -15.19
C SER A 139 -0.68 -9.83 -14.70
N ILE A 140 -1.77 -9.52 -13.98
CA ILE A 140 -2.77 -10.51 -13.56
C ILE A 140 -3.41 -11.19 -14.78
N ILE A 141 -3.90 -10.42 -15.75
CA ILE A 141 -4.55 -10.95 -16.96
C ILE A 141 -3.57 -11.86 -17.72
N LYS A 142 -2.31 -11.44 -17.86
CA LYS A 142 -1.26 -12.21 -18.55
C LYS A 142 -0.97 -13.54 -17.86
N ILE A 143 -1.02 -13.60 -16.53
CA ILE A 143 -0.84 -14.84 -15.78
C ILE A 143 -2.05 -15.76 -15.97
N LEU A 144 -3.28 -15.22 -15.95
CA LEU A 144 -4.52 -15.99 -16.08
C LEU A 144 -4.78 -16.52 -17.49
N THR A 145 -4.16 -15.92 -18.51
CA THR A 145 -4.33 -16.28 -19.93
C THR A 145 -3.21 -17.18 -20.47
N ARG A 146 -2.24 -17.55 -19.63
CA ARG A 146 -1.19 -18.53 -19.92
C ARG A 146 -1.59 -19.89 -19.36
#